data_AF-A0A6M1L547-F1
#
_entry.id   AF-A0A6M1L547-F1
#
_cell.length_a   1.000
_cell.length_b   1.000
_cell.length_c   1.000
_cell.angle_alpha   90.00
_cell.angle_beta   90.00
_cell.angle_gamma   90.00
#
_symmetry.space_group_name_H-M   'P 1'
#
loop_
_entity.id
_entity.type
_entity.pdbx_description
1 polymer ?
#
loop_
_entity_poly.entity_id
_entity_poly.type
_entity_poly.pdbx_seq_one_letter_code
_entity_poly.pdbx_strand_id
1 'polypeptide(L)' 'MREPSADRTYATPDDLPVSALLPELLRSVREGQVVYLSEQDETVAAVVPLEVARAGLAALGRSEEGLR' A
#
# COMPACT_ATOMS: atom_id res chain seq x y z
N MET A 1 2.79 1.92 -32.00
CA MET A 1 1.64 1.67 -31.12
C MET A 1 2.05 0.66 -30.06
N ARG A 2 1.39 0.75 -28.91
CA ARG A 2 1.75 0.26 -27.58
C ARG A 2 1.32 -1.20 -27.40
N GLU A 3 2.14 -2.01 -26.75
CA GLU A 3 1.68 -3.02 -25.80
C GLU A 3 2.62 -2.97 -24.59
N PRO A 4 2.19 -2.58 -23.38
CA PRO A 4 2.95 -2.87 -22.18
C PRO A 4 2.70 -4.35 -21.85
N SER A 5 3.77 -5.15 -21.85
CA SER A 5 3.75 -6.56 -21.47
C SER A 5 3.02 -6.74 -20.14
N ALA A 6 1.90 -7.46 -20.17
CA ALA A 6 0.95 -7.66 -19.08
C ALA A 6 1.43 -8.66 -18.00
N ASP A 7 2.74 -8.91 -17.90
CA ASP A 7 3.33 -9.99 -17.10
C ASP A 7 4.41 -9.49 -16.14
N ARG A 8 4.18 -8.35 -15.47
CA ARG A 8 4.98 -8.01 -14.29
C ARG A 8 4.36 -8.67 -13.07
N THR A 9 4.57 -9.98 -12.98
CA THR A 9 4.36 -10.74 -11.76
C THR A 9 5.49 -10.39 -10.80
N TYR A 10 5.16 -9.61 -9.78
CA TYR A 10 6.07 -9.27 -8.69
C TYR A 10 6.14 -10.47 -7.74
N ALA A 11 7.32 -11.09 -7.61
CA ALA A 11 7.53 -12.26 -6.77
C ALA A 11 8.78 -12.10 -5.90
N THR A 12 8.58 -12.08 -4.57
CA THR A 12 9.26 -12.87 -3.49
C THR A 12 9.25 -12.11 -2.15
N PRO A 13 9.12 -12.76 -0.97
CA PRO A 13 8.75 -14.16 -0.66
C PRO A 13 7.35 -14.21 0.03
N ASP A 14 6.39 -15.10 -0.25
CA ASP A 14 6.33 -16.37 -0.96
C ASP A 14 5.09 -16.34 -1.87
N ASP A 15 5.24 -15.97 -3.16
CA ASP A 15 4.26 -16.03 -4.28
C ASP A 15 2.77 -15.72 -4.00
N LEU A 16 2.48 -15.07 -2.88
CA LEU A 16 1.13 -14.72 -2.49
C LEU A 16 0.89 -13.32 -3.02
N PRO A 17 -0.08 -13.12 -3.92
CA PRO A 17 -0.44 -11.78 -4.33
C PRO A 17 -0.87 -11.00 -3.08
N VAL A 18 -0.58 -9.70 -3.05
CA VAL A 18 -1.01 -8.81 -1.94
C VAL A 18 -2.50 -8.99 -1.63
N SER A 19 -3.31 -9.33 -2.64
CA SER A 19 -4.73 -9.66 -2.48
C SER A 19 -5.01 -10.79 -1.49
N ALA A 20 -4.13 -11.78 -1.38
CA ALA A 20 -4.24 -12.87 -0.43
C ALA A 20 -3.89 -12.46 1.00
N LEU A 21 -3.11 -11.39 1.17
CA LEU A 21 -2.78 -10.80 2.48
C LEU A 21 -3.78 -9.73 2.92
N LEU A 22 -4.68 -9.27 2.05
CA LEU A 22 -5.66 -8.21 2.35
C LEU A 22 -6.47 -8.45 3.63
N PRO A 23 -7.01 -9.65 3.91
CA PRO A 23 -7.78 -9.85 5.14
C PRO A 23 -6.97 -9.56 6.39
N GLU A 24 -5.71 -9.98 6.40
CA GLU A 24 -4.79 -9.80 7.52
C GLU A 24 -4.32 -8.34 7.63
N LEU A 25 -3.99 -7.71 6.51
CA LEU A 25 -3.65 -6.29 6.46
C LEU A 25 -4.79 -5.41 6.98
N LEU A 26 -6.04 -5.72 6.59
CA LEU A 26 -7.22 -5.02 7.07
C LEU A 26 -7.46 -5.25 8.57
N ARG A 27 -7.17 -6.46 9.08
CA ARG A 27 -7.25 -6.76 10.51
C ARG A 27 -6.23 -5.94 11.29
N SER A 28 -4.96 -5.95 10.89
CA SER A 28 -3.89 -5.17 11.51
C SER A 28 -4.19 -3.67 11.53
N VAL A 29 -4.70 -3.12 10.42
CA VAL A 29 -5.08 -1.70 10.36
C VAL A 29 -6.26 -1.39 11.28
N ARG A 30 -7.26 -2.28 11.39
CA ARG A 30 -8.36 -2.11 12.36
C ARG A 30 -7.87 -2.15 13.80
N GLU A 31 -6.81 -2.90 14.07
CA GLU A 31 -6.13 -2.94 15.38
C GLU A 31 -5.22 -1.71 15.61
N GLY A 32 -5.19 -0.76 14.66
CA GLY A 32 -4.42 0.48 14.77
C GLY A 32 -2.95 0.33 14.37
N GLN A 33 -2.57 -0.79 13.75
CA GLN A 33 -1.20 -1.04 13.33
C GLN A 33 -0.90 -0.40 11.97
N VAL A 34 0.36 0.00 11.80
CA VAL A 34 0.93 0.38 10.50
C VAL A 34 1.74 -0.80 9.98
N VAL A 35 1.47 -1.22 8.75
CA VAL A 35 2.18 -2.33 8.10
C VAL A 35 3.00 -1.78 6.94
N TYR A 36 4.30 -1.99 6.97
CA TYR A 36 5.20 -1.64 5.87
C TYR A 36 5.30 -2.80 4.88
N LEU A 37 5.18 -2.49 3.60
CA LEU A 37 5.37 -3.42 2.51
C LEU A 37 6.74 -3.13 1.90
N SER A 38 7.57 -4.17 1.81
CA SER A 38 8.92 -4.07 1.27
C SER A 38 9.08 -4.97 0.05
N GLU A 39 9.90 -4.52 -0.89
CA GLU A 39 10.40 -5.31 -2.01
C GLU A 39 11.93 -5.34 -1.90
N GLN A 40 12.55 -6.53 -1.91
CA GLN A 40 14.01 -6.66 -1.80
C GLN A 40 14.61 -5.86 -0.61
N ASP A 41 13.96 -5.95 0.55
CA ASP A 41 14.30 -5.22 1.79
C ASP A 41 14.16 -3.69 1.73
N GLU A 42 13.70 -3.12 0.62
CA GLU A 42 13.37 -1.69 0.49
C GLU A 42 11.87 -1.46 0.74
N THR A 43 11.53 -0.53 1.63
CA THR A 43 10.13 -0.17 1.88
C THR A 43 9.56 0.60 0.69
N VAL A 44 8.57 -0.01 0.03
CA VAL A 44 7.93 0.56 -1.17
C VAL A 44 6.53 1.13 -0.90
N ALA A 45 5.84 0.63 0.13
CA ALA A 45 4.52 1.10 0.50
C ALA A 45 4.22 0.89 1.98
N ALA A 46 3.16 1.52 2.47
CA ALA A 46 2.62 1.29 3.81
C ALA A 46 1.09 1.20 3.76
N VAL A 47 0.54 0.29 4.55
CA VAL A 47 -0.90 0.20 4.81
C VAL A 47 -1.15 0.79 6.20
N VAL A 48 -2.00 1.81 6.25
CA VAL A 48 -2.27 2.60 7.47
C VAL A 48 -3.78 2.85 7.63
N PRO A 49 -4.25 3.16 8.85
CA PRO A 49 -5.59 3.69 9.04
C PRO A 49 -5.81 4.96 8.22
N LEU A 50 -7.05 5.15 7.71
CA LEU A 50 -7.36 6.24 6.81
C LEU A 50 -7.12 7.61 7.46
N GLU A 51 -7.46 7.74 8.73
CA GLU A 51 -7.21 8.95 9.53
C GLU A 51 -5.72 9.28 9.63
N VAL A 52 -4.85 8.27 9.72
CA VAL A 52 -3.39 8.45 9.76
C VAL A 52 -2.89 8.92 8.39
N ALA A 53 -3.36 8.30 7.30
CA ALA A 53 -3.02 8.75 5.95
C ALA A 53 -3.45 10.21 5.71
N ARG A 54 -4.68 10.56 6.11
CA ARG A 54 -5.21 11.93 5.98
C ARG A 54 -4.40 12.94 6.78
N ALA A 55 -4.07 12.61 8.04
CA ALA A 55 -3.26 13.47 8.88
C ALA A 55 -1.84 13.67 8.30
N GLY A 56 -1.21 12.61 7.80
CA GLY A 56 0.09 12.68 7.16
C GLY A 56 0.08 13.51 5.87
N LEU A 57 -0.91 13.31 5.00
CA LEU A 57 -1.08 14.09 3.79
C LEU A 57 -1.33 15.58 4.07
N ALA A 58 -2.19 15.89 5.05
CA ALA A 58 -2.43 17.25 5.51
C ALA A 58 -1.16 17.91 6.06
N ALA A 59 -0.36 17.17 6.86
CA ALA A 59 0.92 17.66 7.37
C ALA A 59 1.93 17.96 6.25
N LEU A 60 1.84 17.23 5.13
CA LEU A 60 2.64 17.47 3.92
C LEU A 60 2.05 18.56 3.00
N GLY A 61 0.98 19.25 3.42
CA GLY A 61 0.31 20.27 2.63
C GLY A 61 -0.46 19.72 1.43
N ARG A 62 -0.77 18.41 1.42
CA ARG A 62 -1.49 17.71 0.37
C ARG A 62 -2.89 17.35 0.83
N SER A 63 -3.78 18.35 0.94
CA SER A 63 -5.20 18.10 1.22
C SER A 63 -5.91 17.49 0.00
N GLU A 64 -6.97 16.72 0.24
CA GLU A 64 -7.83 16.02 -0.75
C GLU A 64 -8.52 16.93 -1.80
N GLU A 65 -8.15 18.20 -1.92
CA GLU A 65 -8.74 19.14 -2.88
C GLU A 65 -8.39 18.81 -4.35
N GLY A 66 -7.53 17.82 -4.60
CA GLY A 66 -7.12 17.41 -5.95
C GLY A 66 -7.82 16.17 -6.54
N LEU A 67 -8.76 15.54 -5.82
CA LEU A 67 -9.46 14.33 -6.30
C LEU A 67 -10.92 14.66 -6.67
N ARG A 68 -11.11 15.52 -7.67
CA ARG A 68 -12.38 15.71 -8.38
C ARG A 68 -12.15 15.64 -9.88
#